data_AF-A0AAD5PMT6-F1
#
_entry.id   AF-A0AAD5PMT6-F1
#
_cell.length_a   1.000
_cell.length_b   1.000
_cell.length_c   1.000
_cell.angle_alpha   90.00
_cell.angle_beta   90.00
_cell.angle_gamma   90.00
#
_symmetry.space_group_name_H-M   'P 1'
#
loop_
_entity.id
_entity.type
_entity.pdbx_description
1 polymer ?
#
loop_
_entity_poly.entity_id
_entity_poly.type
_entity_poly.pdbx_seq_one_letter_code
_entity_poly.pdbx_strand_id
1 'polypeptide(L)'
;MSTRLSEDDERKATLIINEMLICMNSSFAPALNPHSIPLGHTVDLDTYAFLLDLKKKCQQNGNFLKNSGSPGNIFTRDQIDLAIAGRNAAIHGRHSQILTQWHVYLGSWRYLTGKLGQNFYLDRIRAASERIRRIANTTRPTNIFFNHSSRQGDDVPTMLTNEMTIAMNMHLAPALVSFSRQIQLVPILNFHGSLSDVDVQGHLKALKDRCCYDKNFLANHATGSNSFIRRQLVLSLLGRNAVAHGKRQKVLMQWKAYMGAWIHVLEKIRRIEHADEVRRILSTMVNIDTR
;
A
#
# COMPACT_ATOMS: atom_id res chain seq x y z
N MET A 1 -14.13 -21.65 -7.41
CA MET A 1 -15.05 -20.51 -7.68
C MET A 1 -14.86 -19.51 -6.55
N SER A 2 -14.34 -18.31 -6.83
CA SER A 2 -14.25 -17.24 -5.83
C SER A 2 -15.62 -16.58 -5.71
N THR A 3 -16.27 -16.68 -4.55
CA THR A 3 -17.46 -15.90 -4.23
C THR A 3 -17.11 -14.42 -4.28
N ARG A 4 -17.92 -13.62 -4.98
CA ARG A 4 -17.77 -12.17 -5.04
C ARG A 4 -18.07 -11.61 -3.65
N LEU A 5 -17.18 -10.76 -3.13
CA LEU A 5 -17.38 -10.07 -1.85
C LEU A 5 -18.56 -9.11 -1.96
N SER A 6 -19.25 -8.88 -0.84
CA SER A 6 -20.24 -7.81 -0.75
C SER A 6 -19.55 -6.44 -0.84
N GLU A 7 -20.29 -5.39 -1.22
CA GLU A 7 -19.72 -4.04 -1.27
C GLU A 7 -19.25 -3.57 0.11
N ASP A 8 -19.98 -3.93 1.17
CA ASP A 8 -19.59 -3.64 2.55
C ASP A 8 -18.30 -4.36 2.96
N ASP A 9 -18.11 -5.61 2.52
CA ASP A 9 -16.87 -6.35 2.75
C ASP A 9 -15.70 -5.75 1.96
N GLU A 10 -15.92 -5.33 0.70
CA GLU A 10 -14.90 -4.65 -0.10
C GLU A 10 -14.47 -3.33 0.59
N ARG A 11 -15.43 -2.53 1.07
CA ARG A 11 -15.16 -1.29 1.82
C ARG A 11 -14.39 -1.60 3.10
N LYS A 12 -14.85 -2.56 3.91
CA LYS A 12 -14.19 -2.98 5.15
C LYS A 12 -12.75 -3.45 4.89
N ALA A 13 -12.54 -4.28 3.88
CA ALA A 13 -11.21 -4.75 3.50
C ALA A 13 -10.28 -3.57 3.14
N THR A 14 -10.79 -2.59 2.39
CA THR A 14 -10.04 -1.39 1.99
C THR A 14 -9.60 -0.58 3.21
N LEU A 15 -10.49 -0.39 4.18
CA LEU A 15 -10.18 0.30 5.45
C LEU A 15 -9.07 -0.43 6.23
N ILE A 16 -9.16 -1.77 6.32
CA ILE A 16 -8.14 -2.58 6.99
C ILE A 16 -6.81 -2.48 6.26
N ILE A 17 -6.80 -2.56 4.93
CA ILE A 17 -5.59 -2.41 4.11
C ILE A 17 -4.91 -1.08 4.38
N ASN A 18 -5.66 0.03 4.44
CA ASN A 18 -5.10 1.34 4.72
C ASN A 18 -4.41 1.39 6.08
N GLU A 19 -5.08 0.93 7.14
CA GLU A 19 -4.47 0.88 8.48
C GLU A 19 -3.25 -0.03 8.52
N MET A 20 -3.27 -1.17 7.80
CA MET A 20 -2.11 -2.05 7.72
C MET A 20 -0.93 -1.37 7.01
N LEU A 21 -1.16 -0.66 5.90
CA LEU A 21 -0.11 0.04 5.17
C LEU A 21 0.44 1.24 5.95
N ILE A 22 -0.42 2.00 6.63
CA ILE A 22 -0.01 3.08 7.54
C ILE A 22 0.84 2.51 8.68
N CYS A 23 0.38 1.44 9.32
CA CYS A 23 1.14 0.74 10.37
C CYS A 23 2.48 0.23 9.84
N MET A 24 2.51 -0.29 8.62
CA MET A 24 3.73 -0.75 7.98
C MET A 24 4.72 0.40 7.79
N ASN A 25 4.28 1.52 7.23
CA ASN A 25 5.15 2.67 6.92
C ASN A 25 5.60 3.46 8.16
N SER A 26 4.72 3.63 9.16
CA SER A 26 4.97 4.47 10.33
C SER A 26 5.47 3.73 11.56
N SER A 27 5.48 2.40 11.55
CA SER A 27 5.88 1.63 12.73
C SER A 27 6.68 0.39 12.39
N PHE A 28 6.18 -0.48 11.52
CA PHE A 28 6.87 -1.73 11.24
C PHE A 28 8.19 -1.50 10.49
N ALA A 29 8.18 -0.80 9.35
CA ALA A 29 9.39 -0.53 8.58
C ALA A 29 10.43 0.28 9.39
N PRO A 30 10.07 1.37 10.11
CA PRO A 30 11.00 2.04 11.02
C PRO A 30 11.63 1.12 12.08
N ALA A 31 10.88 0.16 12.63
CA ALA A 31 11.44 -0.81 13.58
C ALA A 31 12.49 -1.75 12.96
N LEU A 32 12.39 -2.02 11.67
CA LEU A 32 13.35 -2.87 10.96
C LEU A 32 14.63 -2.09 10.59
N ASN A 33 14.55 -0.76 10.49
CA ASN A 33 15.62 0.09 9.96
C ASN A 33 16.97 -0.05 10.69
N PRO A 34 17.05 -0.06 12.04
CA PRO A 34 18.33 -0.19 12.75
C PRO A 34 19.11 -1.47 12.41
N HIS A 35 18.43 -2.49 11.89
CA HIS A 35 19.00 -3.79 11.56
C HIS A 35 19.22 -3.98 10.05
N SER A 36 18.85 -2.99 9.23
CA SER A 36 18.87 -3.06 7.76
C SER A 36 20.13 -2.51 7.11
N ILE A 37 20.97 -1.75 7.83
CA ILE A 37 22.13 -1.06 7.27
C ILE A 37 23.37 -1.29 8.16
N PRO A 38 24.49 -1.77 7.60
CA PRO A 38 25.79 -1.52 8.20
C PRO A 38 26.18 -0.05 7.90
N LEU A 39 26.15 0.82 8.91
CA LEU A 39 26.71 2.18 8.91
C LEU A 39 26.19 3.15 7.82
N GLY A 40 25.28 4.06 8.18
CA GLY A 40 25.34 5.45 7.69
C GLY A 40 24.39 5.95 6.59
N HIS A 41 23.56 5.11 5.94
CA HIS A 41 22.63 5.59 4.91
C HIS A 41 21.16 5.19 5.16
N THR A 42 20.53 5.89 6.10
CA THR A 42 19.08 5.82 6.32
C THR A 42 18.36 6.64 5.27
N VAL A 43 17.67 6.03 4.31
CA VAL A 43 16.59 6.80 3.66
C VAL A 43 15.42 6.01 3.11
N ASP A 44 15.62 4.84 2.50
CA ASP A 44 14.54 4.05 1.90
C ASP A 44 14.64 2.59 2.37
N LEU A 45 13.73 2.16 3.27
CA LEU A 45 13.63 0.74 3.63
C LEU A 45 12.52 0.07 2.81
N ASP A 46 12.90 -0.65 1.75
CA ASP A 46 11.99 -1.61 1.12
C ASP A 46 11.78 -2.79 2.08
N THR A 47 10.66 -2.75 2.81
CA THR A 47 10.30 -3.75 3.82
C THR A 47 10.33 -5.17 3.26
N TYR A 48 9.94 -5.37 1.98
CA TYR A 48 9.96 -6.69 1.38
C TYR A 48 11.39 -7.20 1.16
N ALA A 49 12.26 -6.36 0.60
CA ALA A 49 13.66 -6.70 0.40
C ALA A 49 14.36 -7.02 1.73
N PHE A 50 14.09 -6.23 2.76
CA PHE A 50 14.63 -6.49 4.09
C PHE A 50 14.12 -7.82 4.69
N LEU A 51 12.82 -8.10 4.60
CA LEU A 51 12.28 -9.36 5.11
C LEU A 51 12.85 -10.58 4.36
N LEU A 52 13.12 -10.46 3.05
CA LEU A 52 13.79 -11.51 2.29
C LEU A 52 15.25 -11.71 2.74
N ASP A 53 15.98 -10.64 2.98
CA ASP A 53 17.34 -10.72 3.51
C ASP A 53 17.35 -11.34 4.91
N LEU A 54 16.42 -10.94 5.78
CA LEU A 54 16.23 -11.52 7.11
C LEU A 54 15.95 -13.03 7.01
N LYS A 55 15.06 -13.43 6.10
CA LYS A 55 14.74 -14.84 5.82
C LYS A 55 16.00 -15.62 5.40
N LYS A 56 16.79 -15.06 4.48
CA LYS A 56 18.04 -15.67 4.00
C LYS A 56 19.06 -15.82 5.14
N LYS A 57 19.24 -14.80 5.97
CA LYS A 57 20.15 -14.86 7.13
C LYS A 57 19.71 -15.91 8.15
N CYS A 58 18.42 -16.03 8.43
CA CYS A 58 17.87 -17.10 9.28
C CYS A 58 18.10 -18.51 8.69
N GLN A 59 18.08 -18.66 7.36
CA GLN A 59 18.38 -19.95 6.71
C GLN A 59 19.86 -20.31 6.82
N GLN A 60 20.75 -19.32 6.75
CA GLN A 60 22.20 -19.52 6.80
C GLN A 60 22.72 -19.71 8.23
N ASN A 61 22.03 -19.16 9.24
CA ASN A 61 22.44 -19.25 10.63
C ASN A 61 21.20 -19.38 11.53
N GLY A 62 20.96 -20.58 12.05
CA GLY A 62 19.86 -20.85 12.99
C GLY A 62 20.00 -20.15 14.36
N ASN A 63 21.17 -19.55 14.63
CA ASN A 63 21.42 -18.70 15.80
C ASN A 63 21.36 -17.20 15.46
N PHE A 64 21.05 -16.82 14.22
CA PHE A 64 20.93 -15.42 13.81
C PHE A 64 19.88 -14.70 14.68
N LEU A 65 20.29 -13.62 15.36
CA LEU A 65 19.50 -12.85 16.34
C LEU A 65 19.06 -13.63 17.58
N LYS A 66 19.71 -14.76 17.93
CA LYS A 66 19.64 -15.28 19.30
C LYS A 66 20.28 -14.25 20.22
N ASN A 67 19.48 -13.57 21.03
CA ASN A 67 20.02 -12.79 22.13
C ASN A 67 20.74 -13.75 23.07
N SER A 68 22.04 -13.50 23.30
CA SER A 68 22.82 -14.12 24.36
C SER A 68 22.13 -13.84 25.70
N GLY A 69 21.32 -14.79 26.18
CA GLY A 69 20.62 -14.69 27.47
C GLY A 69 19.12 -14.97 27.47
N SER A 70 18.46 -15.18 26.32
CA SER A 70 17.03 -15.53 26.30
C SER A 70 16.79 -16.91 25.66
N PRO A 71 16.33 -17.93 26.40
CA PRO A 71 16.27 -19.33 25.95
C PRO A 71 15.20 -19.64 24.89
N GLY A 72 14.68 -18.64 24.17
CA GLY A 72 13.61 -18.80 23.18
C GLY A 72 13.61 -17.78 22.02
N ASN A 73 14.75 -17.13 21.74
CA ASN A 73 14.87 -16.14 20.65
C ASN A 73 15.26 -16.78 19.31
N ILE A 74 14.39 -17.65 18.77
CA ILE A 74 14.51 -18.10 17.38
C ILE A 74 13.45 -17.35 16.57
N PHE A 75 13.87 -16.45 15.68
CA PHE A 75 12.99 -15.99 14.60
C PHE A 75 12.54 -17.23 13.84
N THR A 76 11.27 -17.61 13.93
CA THR A 76 10.80 -18.72 13.09
C THR A 76 10.64 -18.20 11.67
N ARG A 77 11.18 -18.96 10.71
CA ARG A 77 11.00 -18.69 9.28
C ARG A 77 9.53 -18.43 8.94
N ASP A 78 8.63 -19.14 9.59
CA ASP A 78 7.19 -19.01 9.44
C ASP A 78 6.69 -17.60 9.81
N GLN A 79 7.23 -16.96 10.85
CA GLN A 79 6.85 -15.59 11.20
C GLN A 79 7.32 -14.57 10.16
N ILE A 80 8.50 -14.78 9.57
CA ILE A 80 8.98 -13.93 8.47
C ILE A 80 8.11 -14.13 7.22
N ASP A 81 7.75 -15.38 6.92
CA ASP A 81 6.88 -15.73 5.79
C ASP A 81 5.47 -15.15 5.95
N LEU A 82 4.90 -15.18 7.15
CA LEU A 82 3.64 -14.51 7.48
C LEU A 82 3.74 -13.00 7.36
N ALA A 83 4.85 -12.39 7.77
CA ALA A 83 5.06 -10.94 7.65
C ALA A 83 5.11 -10.51 6.17
N ILE A 84 5.81 -11.28 5.34
CA ILE A 84 5.88 -11.09 3.88
C ILE A 84 4.49 -11.28 3.26
N ALA A 85 3.76 -12.33 3.64
CA ALA A 85 2.41 -12.61 3.16
C ALA A 85 1.47 -11.45 3.49
N GLY A 86 1.52 -10.92 4.72
CA GLY A 86 0.71 -9.78 5.15
C GLY A 86 1.00 -8.51 4.38
N ARG A 87 2.29 -8.18 4.18
CA ARG A 87 2.71 -7.05 3.33
C ARG A 87 2.14 -7.20 1.92
N ASN A 88 2.29 -8.37 1.32
CA ASN A 88 1.85 -8.63 -0.05
C ASN A 88 0.32 -8.58 -0.16
N ALA A 89 -0.40 -9.13 0.81
CA ALA A 89 -1.86 -9.05 0.85
C ALA A 89 -2.35 -7.61 0.89
N ALA A 90 -1.73 -6.75 1.72
CA ALA A 90 -2.11 -5.34 1.82
C ALA A 90 -1.79 -4.56 0.52
N ILE A 91 -0.58 -4.71 -0.02
CA ILE A 91 -0.11 -3.93 -1.18
C ILE A 91 -0.79 -4.32 -2.49
N HIS A 92 -1.17 -5.59 -2.63
CA HIS A 92 -1.86 -6.08 -3.81
C HIS A 92 -3.38 -6.10 -3.63
N GLY A 93 -3.91 -5.48 -2.56
CA GLY A 93 -5.35 -5.33 -2.38
C GLY A 93 -6.11 -6.66 -2.30
N ARG A 94 -5.52 -7.67 -1.65
CA ARG A 94 -6.11 -9.03 -1.55
C ARG A 94 -7.20 -9.07 -0.49
N HIS A 95 -8.38 -8.53 -0.83
CA HIS A 95 -9.47 -8.28 0.11
C HIS A 95 -9.86 -9.52 0.93
N SER A 96 -10.03 -10.67 0.29
CA SER A 96 -10.44 -11.92 0.97
C SER A 96 -9.41 -12.39 2.01
N GLN A 97 -8.11 -12.30 1.68
CA GLN A 97 -7.03 -12.62 2.60
C GLN A 97 -6.99 -11.63 3.77
N ILE A 98 -7.19 -10.34 3.50
CA ILE A 98 -7.16 -9.32 4.54
C ILE A 98 -8.32 -9.51 5.53
N LEU A 99 -9.54 -9.70 5.05
CA LEU A 99 -10.71 -9.89 5.93
C LEU A 99 -10.54 -11.08 6.87
N THR A 100 -9.85 -12.14 6.43
CA THR A 100 -9.71 -13.39 7.19
C THR A 100 -8.41 -13.48 7.99
N GLN A 101 -7.31 -12.87 7.55
CA GLN A 101 -5.97 -13.14 8.09
C GLN A 101 -5.23 -11.89 8.62
N TRP A 102 -5.83 -10.70 8.60
CA TRP A 102 -5.15 -9.47 9.07
C TRP A 102 -4.52 -9.60 10.46
N HIS A 103 -5.15 -10.34 11.37
CA HIS A 103 -4.68 -10.52 12.75
C HIS A 103 -3.42 -11.39 12.82
N VAL A 104 -3.32 -12.41 11.96
CA VAL A 104 -2.12 -13.25 11.82
C VAL A 104 -0.97 -12.41 11.28
N TYR A 105 -1.24 -11.60 10.26
CA TYR A 105 -0.25 -10.72 9.65
C TYR A 105 0.30 -9.69 10.65
N LEU A 106 -0.55 -8.94 11.34
CA LEU A 106 -0.11 -8.00 12.37
C LEU A 106 0.56 -8.69 13.56
N GLY A 107 0.10 -9.89 13.93
CA GLY A 107 0.75 -10.73 14.93
C GLY A 107 2.20 -11.02 14.58
N SER A 108 2.47 -11.37 13.32
CA SER A 108 3.83 -11.60 12.84
C SER A 108 4.68 -10.33 12.84
N TRP A 109 4.13 -9.17 12.46
CA TRP A 109 4.85 -7.90 12.53
C TRP A 109 5.22 -7.54 13.97
N ARG A 110 4.28 -7.67 14.91
CA ARG A 110 4.53 -7.49 16.35
C ARG A 110 5.60 -8.44 16.86
N TYR A 111 5.55 -9.70 16.46
CA TYR A 111 6.54 -10.70 16.85
C TYR A 111 7.94 -10.26 16.42
N LEU A 112 8.12 -9.93 15.13
CA LEU A 112 9.41 -9.50 14.60
C LEU A 112 9.91 -8.21 15.28
N THR A 113 9.05 -7.19 15.43
CA THR A 113 9.38 -5.94 16.12
C THR A 113 9.80 -6.17 17.57
N GLY A 114 9.08 -7.02 18.31
CA GLY A 114 9.41 -7.36 19.69
C GLY A 114 10.75 -8.10 19.80
N LYS A 115 11.05 -9.01 18.88
CA LYS A 115 12.33 -9.72 18.84
C LYS A 115 13.53 -8.81 18.54
N LEU A 116 13.31 -7.73 17.80
CA LEU A 116 14.32 -6.68 17.56
C LEU A 116 14.47 -5.69 18.73
N GLY A 117 13.73 -5.88 19.84
CA GLY A 117 13.78 -4.98 21.01
C GLY A 117 13.14 -3.61 20.77
N GLN A 118 12.36 -3.46 19.71
CA GLN A 118 11.80 -2.18 19.25
C GLN A 118 10.46 -1.86 19.94
N ASN A 119 10.46 -1.77 21.27
CA ASN A 119 9.25 -1.67 22.11
C ASN A 119 8.36 -0.47 21.75
N PHE A 120 8.95 0.68 21.45
CA PHE A 120 8.21 1.87 21.02
C PHE A 120 7.32 1.59 19.81
N TYR A 121 7.85 0.92 18.79
CA TYR A 121 7.09 0.56 17.60
C TYR A 121 6.13 -0.61 17.84
N LEU A 122 6.46 -1.52 18.76
CA LEU A 122 5.57 -2.62 19.15
C LEU A 122 4.22 -2.09 19.66
N ASP A 123 4.24 -1.05 20.50
CA ASP A 123 3.03 -0.43 21.04
C ASP A 123 2.21 0.27 19.96
N ARG A 124 2.86 0.89 18.97
CA ARG A 124 2.16 1.48 17.82
C ARG A 124 1.49 0.42 16.94
N ILE A 125 2.14 -0.73 16.72
CA ILE A 125 1.53 -1.84 15.97
C ILE A 125 0.36 -2.44 16.77
N ARG A 126 0.44 -2.52 18.10
CA ARG A 126 -0.70 -2.89 18.96
C ARG A 126 -1.86 -1.92 18.78
N ALA A 127 -1.62 -0.62 18.86
CA ALA A 127 -2.65 0.40 18.65
C ALA A 127 -3.30 0.30 17.26
N ALA A 128 -2.52 0.03 16.20
CA ALA A 128 -3.05 -0.23 14.87
C ALA A 128 -3.92 -1.51 14.82
N SER A 129 -3.49 -2.57 15.51
CA SER A 129 -4.26 -3.83 15.61
C SER A 129 -5.63 -3.61 16.26
N GLU A 130 -5.70 -2.76 17.30
CA GLU A 130 -6.96 -2.39 17.96
C GLU A 130 -7.89 -1.60 17.01
N ARG A 131 -7.34 -0.64 16.25
CA ARG A 131 -8.11 0.11 15.25
C ARG A 131 -8.67 -0.81 14.17
N ILE A 132 -7.84 -1.71 13.64
CA ILE A 132 -8.25 -2.69 12.63
C ILE A 132 -9.31 -3.64 13.20
N ARG A 133 -9.19 -4.09 14.45
CA ARG A 133 -10.23 -4.93 15.09
C ARG A 133 -11.57 -4.22 15.14
N ARG A 134 -11.60 -2.92 15.48
CA ARG A 134 -12.82 -2.11 15.47
C ARG A 134 -13.44 -2.03 14.08
N ILE A 135 -12.63 -1.80 13.04
CA ILE A 135 -13.09 -1.81 11.65
C ILE A 135 -13.69 -3.18 11.28
N ALA A 136 -12.96 -4.26 11.58
CA ALA A 136 -13.38 -5.62 11.25
C ALA A 136 -14.73 -6.00 11.88
N ASN A 137 -14.95 -5.59 13.14
CA ASN A 137 -16.16 -5.88 13.91
C ASN A 137 -17.32 -4.89 13.63
N THR A 138 -17.11 -3.87 12.79
CA THR A 138 -18.17 -2.91 12.47
C THR A 138 -19.19 -3.53 11.52
N THR A 139 -20.48 -3.34 11.82
CA THR A 139 -21.62 -3.84 11.02
C THR A 139 -21.99 -2.92 9.85
N ARG A 140 -21.66 -1.63 9.91
CA ARG A 140 -21.85 -0.66 8.83
C ARG A 140 -20.60 0.21 8.62
N PRO A 141 -19.81 0.01 7.56
CA PRO A 141 -18.55 0.73 7.34
C PRO A 141 -18.73 2.25 7.11
N THR A 142 -19.95 2.70 6.75
CA THR A 142 -20.26 4.07 6.31
C THR A 142 -20.07 5.14 7.39
N ASN A 143 -20.02 4.78 8.67
CA ASN A 143 -19.89 5.73 9.78
C ASN A 143 -18.46 5.91 10.27
N ILE A 144 -17.47 5.29 9.63
CA ILE A 144 -16.06 5.46 10.02
C ILE A 144 -15.56 6.75 9.36
N PHE A 145 -15.80 7.89 10.01
CA PHE A 145 -15.12 9.13 9.68
C PHE A 145 -13.61 8.95 9.82
N PHE A 146 -12.86 9.14 8.72
CA PHE A 146 -11.40 9.23 8.72
C PHE A 146 -10.95 10.55 9.37
N ASN A 147 -11.25 10.74 10.66
CA ASN A 147 -10.75 11.89 11.40
C ASN A 147 -9.28 11.73 11.84
N HIS A 148 -8.62 10.59 11.59
CA HIS A 148 -7.46 10.18 12.39
C HIS A 148 -6.21 9.66 11.64
N SER A 149 -6.17 9.72 10.32
CA SER A 149 -4.98 9.30 9.57
C SER A 149 -4.07 10.46 9.13
N SER A 150 -4.51 11.71 9.24
CA SER A 150 -3.87 12.85 8.57
C SER A 150 -2.47 13.25 9.08
N ARG A 151 -1.96 12.58 10.13
CA ARG A 151 -0.66 12.89 10.76
C ARG A 151 0.05 11.69 11.42
N GLN A 152 -0.29 10.45 11.06
CA GLN A 152 0.48 9.32 11.58
C GLN A 152 1.83 9.26 10.84
N GLY A 153 2.93 9.48 11.57
CA GLY A 153 4.28 9.55 11.03
C GLY A 153 5.11 10.57 11.80
N ASP A 154 6.36 10.22 12.11
CA ASP A 154 7.25 11.10 12.89
C ASP A 154 8.01 12.10 12.00
N ASP A 155 7.80 12.04 10.68
CA ASP A 155 8.51 12.84 9.69
C ASP A 155 7.67 13.05 8.41
N VAL A 156 8.02 14.10 7.67
CA VAL A 156 7.34 14.53 6.43
C VAL A 156 7.24 13.41 5.39
N PRO A 157 8.31 12.70 4.97
CA PRO A 157 8.20 11.59 4.02
C PRO A 157 7.19 10.51 4.42
N THR A 158 7.16 10.13 5.70
CA THR A 158 6.21 9.13 6.22
C THR A 158 4.78 9.65 6.14
N MET A 159 4.54 10.89 6.56
CA MET A 159 3.21 11.52 6.48
C MET A 159 2.72 11.60 5.03
N LEU A 160 3.56 12.06 4.10
CA LEU A 160 3.24 12.11 2.66
C LEU A 160 2.94 10.72 2.10
N THR A 161 3.73 9.70 2.47
CA THR A 161 3.51 8.31 2.02
C THR A 161 2.15 7.78 2.50
N ASN A 162 1.73 8.13 3.72
CA ASN A 162 0.45 7.71 4.26
C ASN A 162 -0.73 8.42 3.58
N GLU A 163 -0.64 9.72 3.33
CA GLU A 163 -1.65 10.45 2.54
C GLU A 163 -1.80 9.85 1.13
N MET A 164 -0.68 9.57 0.47
CA MET A 164 -0.71 8.92 -0.84
C MET A 164 -1.29 7.51 -0.77
N THR A 165 -1.07 6.77 0.32
CA THR A 165 -1.66 5.45 0.53
C THR A 165 -3.18 5.54 0.59
N ILE A 166 -3.71 6.52 1.33
CA ILE A 166 -5.15 6.79 1.44
C ILE A 166 -5.71 7.17 0.07
N ALA A 167 -5.11 8.16 -0.61
CA ALA A 167 -5.54 8.60 -1.94
C ALA A 167 -5.58 7.43 -2.94
N MET A 168 -4.56 6.59 -2.91
CA MET A 168 -4.45 5.42 -3.77
C MET A 168 -5.58 4.42 -3.50
N ASN A 169 -5.77 3.98 -2.26
CA ASN A 169 -6.68 2.87 -1.98
C ASN A 169 -8.15 3.29 -1.82
N MET A 170 -8.42 4.52 -1.37
CA MET A 170 -9.80 5.00 -1.19
C MET A 170 -10.39 5.58 -2.48
N HIS A 171 -9.56 6.09 -3.39
CA HIS A 171 -10.06 6.81 -4.57
C HIS A 171 -9.52 6.25 -5.88
N LEU A 172 -8.21 6.11 -6.04
CA LEU A 172 -7.64 5.62 -7.30
C LEU A 172 -8.04 4.17 -7.58
N ALA A 173 -7.85 3.29 -6.60
CA ALA A 173 -8.05 1.85 -6.75
C ALA A 173 -9.52 1.48 -7.06
N PRO A 174 -10.52 1.98 -6.31
CA PRO A 174 -11.93 1.67 -6.58
C PRO A 174 -12.38 2.21 -7.94
N ALA A 175 -11.92 3.41 -8.32
CA ALA A 175 -12.22 4.01 -9.62
C ALA A 175 -11.65 3.18 -10.78
N LEU A 176 -10.41 2.71 -10.66
CA LEU A 176 -9.76 1.85 -11.64
C LEU A 176 -10.46 0.49 -11.76
N VAL A 177 -10.82 -0.14 -10.65
CA VAL A 177 -11.57 -1.40 -10.63
C VAL A 177 -12.93 -1.23 -11.31
N SER A 178 -13.68 -0.21 -10.90
CA SER A 178 -15.00 0.12 -11.47
C SER A 178 -14.92 0.35 -12.97
N PHE A 179 -13.98 1.18 -13.43
CA PHE A 179 -13.79 1.45 -14.85
C PHE A 179 -13.37 0.19 -15.62
N SER A 180 -12.41 -0.57 -15.10
CA SER A 180 -11.93 -1.79 -15.77
C SER A 180 -13.02 -2.86 -15.91
N ARG A 181 -13.93 -2.96 -14.93
CA ARG A 181 -15.14 -3.80 -15.00
C ARG A 181 -16.09 -3.30 -16.10
N GLN A 182 -16.33 -1.99 -16.19
CA GLN A 182 -17.21 -1.39 -17.21
C GLN A 182 -16.73 -1.63 -18.64
N ILE A 183 -15.44 -1.47 -18.90
CA ILE A 183 -14.86 -1.68 -20.24
C ILE A 183 -14.40 -3.12 -20.49
N GLN A 184 -14.77 -4.05 -19.61
CA GLN A 184 -14.49 -5.48 -19.71
C GLN A 184 -13.01 -5.82 -19.96
N LEU A 185 -12.09 -5.14 -19.27
CA LEU A 185 -10.63 -5.43 -19.34
C LEU A 185 -10.23 -6.79 -18.74
N VAL A 186 -11.21 -7.58 -18.31
CA VAL A 186 -11.07 -8.91 -17.69
C VAL A 186 -10.04 -9.81 -18.40
N PRO A 187 -10.04 -9.96 -19.74
CA PRO A 187 -9.11 -10.88 -20.40
C PRO A 187 -7.65 -10.44 -20.26
N ILE A 188 -7.40 -9.13 -20.18
CA ILE A 188 -6.05 -8.55 -20.03
C ILE A 188 -5.63 -8.57 -18.55
N LEU A 189 -6.57 -8.34 -17.63
CA LEU A 189 -6.31 -8.36 -16.20
C LEU A 189 -5.90 -9.74 -15.68
N ASN A 190 -6.42 -10.83 -16.25
CA ASN A 190 -6.04 -12.19 -15.86
C ASN A 190 -4.54 -12.50 -16.09
N PHE A 191 -3.86 -11.76 -16.97
CA PHE A 191 -2.39 -11.86 -17.14
C PHE A 191 -1.59 -11.08 -16.08
N HIS A 192 -2.26 -10.20 -15.33
CA HIS A 192 -1.61 -9.25 -14.42
C HIS A 192 -2.12 -9.31 -12.97
N GLY A 193 -3.19 -10.04 -12.68
CA GLY A 193 -3.80 -10.18 -11.36
C GLY A 193 -5.16 -10.86 -11.37
N SER A 194 -5.90 -10.77 -10.25
CA SER A 194 -7.28 -11.22 -10.13
C SER A 194 -8.26 -10.05 -10.19
N LEU A 195 -9.42 -10.23 -10.83
CA LEU A 195 -10.53 -9.27 -10.84
C LEU A 195 -11.15 -8.97 -9.48
N SER A 196 -10.95 -9.89 -8.52
CA SER A 196 -11.39 -9.74 -7.13
C SER A 196 -10.48 -8.83 -6.32
N ASP A 197 -9.26 -8.63 -6.79
CA ASP A 197 -8.22 -7.92 -6.05
C ASP A 197 -8.17 -6.47 -6.54
N VAL A 198 -7.99 -5.55 -5.61
CA VAL A 198 -7.89 -4.12 -5.91
C VAL A 198 -6.43 -3.77 -6.21
N ASP A 199 -5.75 -4.59 -7.02
CA ASP A 199 -4.34 -4.39 -7.37
C ASP A 199 -4.20 -3.25 -8.37
N VAL A 200 -4.00 -2.04 -7.84
CA VAL A 200 -3.74 -0.81 -8.60
C VAL A 200 -2.67 -1.01 -9.68
N GLN A 201 -1.64 -1.82 -9.40
CA GLN A 201 -0.59 -2.10 -10.39
C GLN A 201 -1.14 -2.85 -11.60
N GLY A 202 -1.95 -3.89 -11.36
CA GLY A 202 -2.56 -4.70 -12.41
C GLY A 202 -3.46 -3.85 -13.31
N HIS A 203 -4.32 -3.03 -12.70
CA HIS A 203 -5.21 -2.13 -13.44
C HIS A 203 -4.48 -1.06 -14.26
N LEU A 204 -3.49 -0.38 -13.67
CA LEU A 204 -2.71 0.63 -14.40
C LEU A 204 -1.91 0.01 -15.55
N LYS A 205 -1.35 -1.20 -15.36
CA LYS A 205 -0.67 -1.94 -16.45
C LYS A 205 -1.62 -2.29 -17.58
N ALA A 206 -2.80 -2.86 -17.26
CA ALA A 206 -3.79 -3.23 -18.26
C ALA A 206 -4.27 -2.01 -19.07
N LEU A 207 -4.51 -0.86 -18.43
CA LEU A 207 -4.85 0.38 -19.12
C LEU A 207 -3.70 0.86 -20.03
N LYS A 208 -2.46 0.83 -19.53
CA LYS A 208 -1.28 1.22 -20.31
C LYS A 208 -1.12 0.35 -21.55
N ASP A 209 -1.27 -0.96 -21.39
CA ASP A 209 -1.13 -1.91 -22.48
C ASP A 209 -2.26 -1.75 -23.50
N ARG A 210 -3.50 -1.50 -23.04
CA ARG A 210 -4.61 -1.15 -23.94
C ARG A 210 -4.32 0.12 -24.74
N CYS A 211 -3.76 1.17 -24.13
CA CYS A 211 -3.32 2.37 -24.86
C CYS A 211 -2.20 2.07 -25.88
N CYS A 212 -1.37 1.05 -25.68
CA CYS A 212 -0.35 0.66 -26.65
C CYS A 212 -0.98 0.01 -27.89
N TYR A 213 -2.03 -0.80 -27.70
CA TYR A 213 -2.72 -1.49 -28.80
C TYR A 213 -3.73 -0.60 -29.53
N ASP A 214 -4.44 0.26 -28.80
CA ASP A 214 -5.49 1.13 -29.32
C ASP A 214 -5.08 2.60 -29.14
N LYS A 215 -4.62 3.22 -30.23
CA LYS A 215 -4.13 4.62 -30.23
C LYS A 215 -5.22 5.63 -29.88
N ASN A 216 -6.48 5.27 -30.07
CA ASN A 216 -7.64 6.11 -29.78
C ASN A 216 -8.17 5.90 -28.35
N PHE A 217 -7.81 4.80 -27.71
CA PHE A 217 -8.19 4.52 -26.33
C PHE A 217 -7.64 5.59 -25.37
N LEU A 218 -8.55 6.26 -24.66
CA LEU A 218 -8.27 7.38 -23.76
C LEU A 218 -7.51 8.56 -24.42
N ALA A 219 -7.54 8.66 -25.76
CA ALA A 219 -6.89 9.74 -26.47
C ALA A 219 -7.49 11.11 -26.12
N ASN A 220 -6.66 12.15 -26.18
CA ASN A 220 -7.16 13.52 -26.09
C ASN A 220 -7.99 13.84 -27.33
N HIS A 221 -9.26 14.21 -27.14
CA HIS A 221 -10.17 14.57 -28.23
C HIS A 221 -9.58 15.62 -29.19
N ALA A 222 -8.74 16.54 -28.68
CA ALA A 222 -8.12 17.60 -29.47
C ALA A 222 -6.89 17.16 -30.28
N THR A 223 -6.17 16.11 -29.87
CA THR A 223 -4.89 15.74 -30.51
C THR A 223 -4.89 14.34 -31.14
N GLY A 224 -5.94 13.55 -30.92
CA GLY A 224 -6.04 12.17 -31.44
C GLY A 224 -4.93 11.24 -30.94
N SER A 225 -4.12 11.66 -29.97
CA SER A 225 -2.95 10.93 -29.49
C SER A 225 -3.08 10.60 -28.01
N ASN A 226 -2.74 9.35 -27.67
CA ASN A 226 -2.70 8.87 -26.31
C ASN A 226 -1.29 8.91 -25.68
N SER A 227 -0.30 9.55 -26.32
CA SER A 227 1.08 9.62 -25.81
C SER A 227 1.17 10.25 -24.42
N PHE A 228 0.40 11.32 -24.19
CA PHE A 228 0.34 11.98 -22.89
C PHE A 228 -0.24 11.08 -21.81
N ILE A 229 -1.41 10.46 -22.06
CA ILE A 229 -2.03 9.55 -21.07
C ILE A 229 -1.15 8.33 -20.78
N ARG A 230 -0.42 7.81 -21.78
CA ARG A 230 0.59 6.76 -21.55
C ARG A 230 1.69 7.20 -20.58
N ARG A 231 2.19 8.43 -20.71
CA ARG A 231 3.15 9.00 -19.76
C ARG A 231 2.55 9.13 -18.35
N GLN A 232 1.29 9.56 -18.24
CA GLN A 232 0.60 9.66 -16.95
C GLN A 232 0.37 8.29 -16.31
N LEU A 233 0.06 7.25 -17.09
CA LEU A 233 -0.05 5.87 -16.60
C LEU A 233 1.30 5.33 -16.10
N VAL A 234 2.40 5.64 -16.78
CA VAL A 234 3.76 5.30 -16.32
C VAL A 234 4.10 6.01 -15.02
N LEU A 235 3.85 7.32 -14.93
CA LEU A 235 4.05 8.08 -13.68
C LEU A 235 3.16 7.55 -12.55
N SER A 236 1.93 7.17 -12.85
CA SER A 236 1.00 6.58 -11.87
C SER A 236 1.54 5.25 -11.31
N LEU A 237 2.12 4.40 -12.17
CA LEU A 237 2.77 3.14 -11.76
C LEU A 237 4.01 3.40 -10.88
N LEU A 238 4.84 4.39 -11.25
CA LEU A 238 6.00 4.79 -10.45
C LEU A 238 5.58 5.28 -9.07
N GLY A 239 4.55 6.14 -9.00
CA GLY A 239 3.97 6.64 -7.75
C GLY A 239 3.44 5.52 -6.88
N ARG A 240 2.62 4.62 -7.42
CA ARG A 240 2.13 3.44 -6.70
C ARG A 240 3.28 2.61 -6.13
N ASN A 241 4.30 2.34 -6.94
CA ASN A 241 5.43 1.52 -6.52
C ASN A 241 6.29 2.23 -5.47
N ALA A 242 6.43 3.56 -5.53
CA ALA A 242 7.12 4.32 -4.51
C ALA A 242 6.38 4.21 -3.15
N VAL A 243 5.07 4.41 -3.16
CA VAL A 243 4.22 4.36 -1.95
C VAL A 243 4.16 2.94 -1.38
N ALA A 244 3.82 1.95 -2.20
CA ALA A 244 3.67 0.57 -1.76
C ALA A 244 4.97 -0.06 -1.24
N HIS A 245 6.13 0.38 -1.74
CA HIS A 245 7.43 -0.14 -1.28
C HIS A 245 8.10 0.76 -0.24
N GLY A 246 7.43 1.80 0.27
CA GLY A 246 8.01 2.67 1.28
C GLY A 246 9.26 3.43 0.81
N LYS A 247 9.33 3.80 -0.48
CA LYS A 247 10.45 4.57 -1.07
C LYS A 247 10.32 6.05 -0.72
N ARG A 248 10.52 6.35 0.55
CA ARG A 248 10.30 7.65 1.20
C ARG A 248 11.00 8.81 0.49
N GLN A 249 12.23 8.65 0.01
CA GLN A 249 12.92 9.69 -0.75
C GLN A 249 12.27 9.95 -2.10
N LYS A 250 11.87 8.89 -2.81
CA LYS A 250 11.15 9.06 -4.07
C LYS A 250 9.80 9.74 -3.87
N VAL A 251 9.11 9.43 -2.77
CA VAL A 251 7.87 10.12 -2.39
C VAL A 251 8.17 11.60 -2.11
N LEU A 252 9.12 11.90 -1.23
CA LEU A 252 9.50 13.27 -0.88
C LEU A 252 9.80 14.12 -2.12
N MET A 253 10.53 13.58 -3.09
CA MET A 253 10.91 14.31 -4.30
C MET A 253 9.79 14.44 -5.36
N GLN A 254 8.85 13.49 -5.44
CA GLN A 254 7.95 13.38 -6.61
C GLN A 254 6.47 13.26 -6.28
N TRP A 255 6.06 13.34 -5.02
CA TRP A 255 4.67 13.14 -4.60
C TRP A 255 3.67 14.02 -5.37
N LYS A 256 4.01 15.29 -5.66
CA LYS A 256 3.15 16.21 -6.45
C LYS A 256 2.91 15.67 -7.87
N ALA A 257 3.97 15.19 -8.53
CA ALA A 257 3.89 14.63 -9.87
C ALA A 257 3.10 13.32 -9.89
N TYR A 258 3.29 12.45 -8.88
CA TYR A 258 2.54 11.21 -8.75
C TYR A 258 1.05 11.45 -8.51
N MET A 259 0.69 12.33 -7.57
CA MET A 259 -0.70 12.70 -7.29
C MET A 259 -1.36 13.35 -8.51
N GLY A 260 -0.66 14.25 -9.20
CA GLY A 260 -1.12 14.86 -10.45
C GLY A 260 -1.40 13.83 -11.56
N ALA A 261 -0.53 12.82 -11.69
CA ALA A 261 -0.75 11.73 -12.64
C ALA A 261 -1.99 10.90 -12.28
N TRP A 262 -2.22 10.61 -11.00
CA TRP A 262 -3.42 9.90 -10.53
C TRP A 262 -4.70 10.68 -10.81
N ILE A 263 -4.71 11.99 -10.50
CA ILE A 263 -5.83 12.89 -10.82
C ILE A 263 -6.12 12.87 -12.32
N HIS A 264 -5.10 13.00 -13.15
CA HIS A 264 -5.27 12.99 -14.60
C HIS A 264 -5.84 11.66 -15.11
N VAL A 265 -5.37 10.53 -14.59
CA VAL A 265 -5.91 9.21 -14.94
C VAL A 265 -7.39 9.12 -14.56
N LEU A 266 -7.75 9.57 -13.35
CA LEU A 266 -9.14 9.58 -12.86
C LEU A 266 -10.07 10.42 -13.75
N GLU A 267 -9.63 11.61 -14.15
CA GLU A 267 -10.36 12.47 -15.10
C GLU A 267 -10.54 11.78 -16.45
N LYS A 268 -9.50 11.12 -16.96
CA LYS A 268 -9.54 10.43 -18.25
C LYS A 268 -10.51 9.25 -18.28
N ILE A 269 -10.64 8.53 -17.17
CA ILE A 269 -11.63 7.46 -17.04
C ILE A 269 -13.01 7.97 -16.58
N ARG A 270 -13.21 9.29 -16.57
CA ARG A 270 -14.47 9.97 -16.19
C ARG A 270 -14.92 9.63 -14.77
N ARG A 271 -13.99 9.66 -13.83
CA ARG A 271 -14.22 9.46 -12.38
C ARG A 271 -13.93 10.75 -11.63
N ILE A 272 -14.73 11.79 -11.93
CA ILE A 272 -14.49 13.16 -11.48
C ILE A 272 -14.54 13.29 -9.96
N GLU A 273 -15.52 12.67 -9.30
CA GLU A 273 -15.65 12.71 -7.83
C GLU A 273 -14.41 12.16 -7.12
N HIS A 274 -13.82 11.08 -7.64
CA HIS A 274 -12.57 10.53 -7.13
C HIS A 274 -11.38 11.46 -7.42
N ALA A 275 -11.34 12.10 -8.59
CA ALA A 275 -10.29 13.07 -8.92
C ALA A 275 -10.33 14.29 -8.00
N ASP A 276 -11.53 14.79 -7.70
CA ASP A 276 -11.75 15.92 -6.78
C ASP A 276 -11.26 15.59 -5.37
N GLU A 277 -11.51 14.36 -4.90
CA GLU A 277 -11.05 13.93 -3.59
C GLU A 277 -9.52 13.74 -3.53
N VAL A 278 -8.91 13.16 -4.56
CA VAL A 278 -7.44 13.11 -4.65
C VAL A 278 -6.85 14.54 -4.71
N ARG A 279 -7.52 15.50 -5.36
CA ARG A 279 -7.12 16.93 -5.33
C ARG A 279 -7.24 17.52 -3.93
N ARG A 280 -8.28 17.21 -3.16
CA ARG A 280 -8.40 17.65 -1.76
C ARG A 280 -7.26 17.12 -0.90
N ILE A 281 -6.92 15.83 -1.02
CA ILE A 281 -5.79 15.22 -0.32
C ILE A 281 -4.46 15.89 -0.74
N LEU A 282 -4.24 16.10 -2.04
CA LEU A 282 -3.07 16.83 -2.56
C LEU A 282 -2.93 18.22 -1.94
N SER A 283 -4.03 18.99 -1.84
CA SER A 283 -4.03 20.30 -1.18
C SER A 283 -3.67 20.20 0.31
N THR A 284 -4.16 19.17 1.01
CA THR A 284 -3.76 18.91 2.41
C THR A 284 -2.28 18.59 2.53
N MET A 285 -1.73 17.78 1.63
CA MET A 285 -0.32 17.40 1.61
C MET A 285 0.63 18.59 1.38
N VAL A 286 0.21 19.62 0.64
CA VAL A 286 1.01 20.85 0.49
C VAL A 286 1.32 21.47 1.85
N ASN A 287 0.38 21.42 2.80
CA ASN A 287 0.60 21.94 4.16
C ASN A 287 1.51 21.06 5.02
N ILE A 288 1.75 19.81 4.62
CA ILE A 288 2.71 18.90 5.28
C ILE A 288 4.13 19.22 4.80
N ASP A 289 4.30 19.49 3.50
CA ASP A 289 5.58 19.81 2.85
C ASP A 289 6.18 21.16 3.30
N THR A 290 5.33 22.10 3.74
CA THR A 290 5.74 23.45 4.17
C THR A 290 6.07 23.57 5.67
N ARG A 291 6.06 22.46 6.43
CA ARG A 291 6.39 22.42 7.86
C ARG A 291 7.80 21.92 8.09
#